data_AF-A0A2T0UD20-F1
#
_entry.id   AF-A0A2T0UD20-F1
#
_cell.length_a   1.000
_cell.length_b   1.000
_cell.length_c   1.000
_cell.angle_alpha   90.00
_cell.angle_beta   90.00
_cell.angle_gamma   90.00
#
_symmetry.space_group_name_H-M   'P 1'
#
loop_
_entity.id
_entity.type
_entity.pdbx_description
1 polymer ?
#
loop_
_entity_poly.entity_id
_entity_poly.type
_entity_poly.pdbx_seq_one_letter_code
_entity_poly.pdbx_strand_id
1 'polypeptide(L)'
;MNRQRALAVTAAGAVVTALSLAAGAAPASAEILDAKAADARADLLGNVSPALIDELSDTFGLTESEAYDRLAVEAVASELLTEVPDSLDASYGGLWVAEGADEILVATTDRAEFNEVRAEGATPVLVEHALADLEAAGSSLDALALDGLYGHYIDVERNTLVVEAADEAVAAEAVDAAGIDPSLVSVTAAEAPELYFVRGGDSYIIENSWRCSVGFSVRQGSTPGFVTAGHCGSAGDQVTSGEAAPGTFRNSVFPGSDRAWVAVGSSEPLYDEVNMYSGSRDVANANQAAVGSSICRSGSTTGWHCGTVGAFNQTVNYAEGTVTGLTRTNVCAEPGDSGGSFITGNSAQGMTSGGSGNCSSGGTTYFQPIGPALSAWGLTLVTT
;
A
#
# COMPACT_ATOMS: atom_id res chain seq x y z
N MET A 1 12.32 17.03 28.12
CA MET A 1 11.31 17.12 29.20
C MET A 1 10.50 15.83 29.17
N ASN A 2 10.72 14.97 30.17
CA ASN A 2 10.03 13.70 30.37
C ASN A 2 8.52 13.88 30.49
N ARG A 3 7.76 12.93 29.92
CA ARG A 3 6.65 12.26 30.62
C ARG A 3 6.19 11.00 29.87
N GLN A 4 6.66 9.88 30.40
CA GLN A 4 6.04 8.56 30.28
C GLN A 4 4.60 8.60 30.81
N ARG A 5 3.69 7.85 30.19
CA ARG A 5 2.54 7.23 30.86
C ARG A 5 2.33 5.82 30.32
N ALA A 6 2.86 4.87 31.08
CA ALA A 6 2.43 3.48 31.08
C ALA A 6 1.10 3.38 31.84
N LEU A 7 0.18 2.55 31.34
CA LEU A 7 -0.97 2.07 32.09
C LEU A 7 -0.95 0.54 32.01
N ALA A 8 -0.43 -0.05 33.07
CA ALA A 8 -0.54 -1.46 33.38
C ALA A 8 -1.88 -1.70 34.09
N VAL A 9 -2.64 -2.69 33.65
CA VAL A 9 -3.74 -3.28 34.42
C VAL A 9 -3.34 -4.71 34.76
N THR A 10 -3.07 -4.92 36.04
CA THR A 10 -2.80 -6.20 36.69
C THR A 10 -4.12 -6.89 37.06
N ALA A 11 -4.31 -8.13 36.63
CA ALA A 11 -5.24 -9.07 37.27
C ALA A 11 -4.49 -10.35 37.61
N ALA A 12 -4.21 -10.52 38.91
CA ALA A 12 -3.63 -11.72 39.48
C ALA A 12 -4.76 -12.69 39.88
N GLY A 13 -4.73 -13.90 39.33
CA GLY A 13 -5.57 -15.02 39.76
C GLY A 13 -4.72 -16.29 39.80
N ALA A 14 -4.48 -16.82 41.00
CA ALA A 14 -3.62 -17.95 41.27
C ALA A 14 -4.17 -19.27 40.70
N VAL A 15 -3.34 -20.03 39.99
CA VAL A 15 -3.61 -21.42 39.63
C VAL A 15 -2.49 -22.31 40.17
N VAL A 16 -2.90 -23.33 40.91
CA VAL A 16 -2.08 -24.35 41.55
C VAL A 16 -1.40 -25.21 40.49
N THR A 17 -0.07 -25.23 40.47
CA THR A 17 0.73 -26.11 39.61
C THR A 17 0.71 -27.54 40.16
N ALA A 18 -0.20 -28.37 39.65
CA ALA A 18 -0.07 -29.82 39.70
C ALA A 18 0.80 -30.25 38.51
N LEU A 19 2.08 -30.49 38.79
CA LEU A 19 3.05 -31.01 37.82
C LEU A 19 2.72 -32.49 37.53
N SER A 20 1.97 -32.72 36.45
CA SER A 20 1.77 -34.04 35.88
C SER A 20 2.66 -34.12 34.63
N LEU A 21 3.76 -34.87 34.69
CA LEU A 21 4.46 -35.29 33.48
C LEU A 21 3.58 -36.34 32.78
N ALA A 22 2.65 -35.87 31.95
CA ALA A 22 2.11 -36.69 30.87
C ALA A 22 3.04 -36.48 29.66
N ALA A 23 3.74 -37.54 29.25
CA ALA A 23 4.27 -37.60 27.89
C ALA A 23 3.05 -37.58 26.95
N GLY A 24 2.68 -36.40 26.47
CA GLY A 24 1.56 -36.22 25.56
C GLY A 24 1.90 -36.88 24.24
N ALA A 25 1.11 -37.88 23.84
CA ALA A 25 1.06 -38.25 22.44
C ALA A 25 0.59 -37.02 21.66
N ALA A 26 1.25 -36.70 20.55
CA ALA A 26 0.75 -35.70 19.62
C ALA A 26 -0.70 -36.05 19.23
N PRO A 27 -1.60 -35.08 19.02
CA PRO A 27 -2.94 -35.37 18.54
C PRO A 27 -2.85 -36.11 17.20
N ALA A 28 -3.71 -37.13 16.99
CA ALA A 28 -3.66 -38.00 15.81
C ALA A 28 -3.75 -37.25 14.46
N SER A 29 -4.32 -36.04 14.43
CA SER A 29 -4.35 -35.18 13.25
C SER A 29 -2.97 -34.64 12.86
N ALA A 30 -2.10 -34.34 13.83
CA ALA A 30 -0.75 -33.84 13.56
C ALA A 30 0.11 -34.89 12.84
N GLU A 31 0.01 -36.17 13.23
CA GLU A 31 0.74 -37.25 12.54
C GLU A 31 0.28 -37.45 11.09
N ILE A 32 -1.01 -37.22 10.82
CA ILE A 32 -1.57 -37.29 9.45
C ILE A 32 -1.11 -36.10 8.62
N LEU A 33 -1.14 -34.89 9.20
CA LEU A 33 -0.62 -33.68 8.56
C LEU A 33 0.86 -33.84 8.22
N ASP A 34 1.69 -34.27 9.18
CA ASP A 34 3.12 -34.51 8.97
C ASP A 34 3.37 -35.49 7.81
N ALA A 35 2.55 -36.55 7.70
CA ALA A 35 2.67 -37.51 6.61
C ALA A 35 2.27 -36.91 5.24
N LYS A 36 1.16 -36.17 5.17
CA LYS A 36 0.72 -35.48 3.94
C LYS A 36 1.74 -34.40 3.54
N ALA A 37 2.22 -33.61 4.48
CA ALA A 37 3.22 -32.57 4.26
C ALA A 37 4.57 -33.16 3.83
N ALA A 38 5.00 -34.31 4.37
CA ALA A 38 6.22 -34.96 3.91
C ALA A 38 6.16 -35.38 2.43
N ASP A 39 4.98 -35.83 1.96
CA ASP A 39 4.75 -36.17 0.56
C ASP A 39 4.77 -34.92 -0.33
N ALA A 40 3.99 -33.89 0.04
CA ALA A 40 3.97 -32.60 -0.65
C ALA A 40 5.37 -31.95 -0.72
N ARG A 41 6.14 -32.04 0.36
CA ARG A 41 7.53 -31.55 0.42
C ARG A 41 8.43 -32.27 -0.58
N ALA A 42 8.26 -33.59 -0.75
CA ALA A 42 9.05 -34.36 -1.70
C ALA A 42 8.82 -33.86 -3.15
N ASP A 43 7.59 -33.45 -3.47
CA ASP A 43 7.23 -32.88 -4.78
C ASP A 43 7.73 -31.44 -4.96
N LEU A 44 7.86 -30.66 -3.90
CA LEU A 44 8.38 -29.28 -3.96
C LEU A 44 9.90 -29.23 -4.20
N LEU A 45 10.64 -30.22 -3.68
CA LEU A 45 12.10 -30.25 -3.79
C LEU A 45 12.58 -30.29 -5.25
N GLY A 46 13.25 -29.22 -5.67
CA GLY A 46 13.76 -29.06 -7.03
C GLY A 46 12.74 -28.53 -8.05
N ASN A 47 11.47 -28.36 -7.63
CA ASN A 47 10.41 -27.76 -8.45
C ASN A 47 10.06 -26.33 -8.00
N VAL A 48 10.50 -25.92 -6.80
CA VAL A 48 10.40 -24.54 -6.32
C VAL A 48 11.66 -23.75 -6.67
N SER A 49 11.50 -22.50 -7.12
CA SER A 49 12.65 -21.65 -7.44
C SER A 49 13.41 -21.25 -6.17
N PRO A 50 14.76 -21.29 -6.15
CA PRO A 50 15.54 -20.86 -4.99
C PRO A 50 15.22 -19.43 -4.52
N ALA A 51 14.94 -18.52 -5.46
CA ALA A 51 14.57 -17.14 -5.14
C ALA A 51 13.28 -17.03 -4.31
N LEU A 52 12.31 -17.93 -4.49
CA LEU A 52 11.09 -17.97 -3.67
C LEU A 52 11.42 -18.45 -2.25
N ILE A 53 12.29 -19.45 -2.12
CA ILE A 53 12.72 -19.96 -0.82
C ILE A 53 13.49 -18.90 -0.03
N ASP A 54 14.40 -18.17 -0.69
CA ASP A 54 15.14 -17.07 -0.10
C ASP A 54 14.16 -15.97 0.39
N GLU A 55 13.18 -15.58 -0.43
CA GLU A 55 12.17 -14.58 -0.07
C GLU A 55 11.31 -15.00 1.13
N LEU A 56 10.83 -16.25 1.16
CA LEU A 56 10.06 -16.79 2.28
C LEU A 56 10.90 -16.87 3.55
N SER A 57 12.17 -17.27 3.43
CA SER A 57 13.11 -17.34 4.55
C SER A 57 13.33 -15.97 5.18
N ASP A 58 13.58 -14.96 4.35
CA ASP A 58 13.78 -13.58 4.81
C ASP A 58 12.50 -12.97 5.39
N THR A 59 11.35 -13.20 4.74
CA THR A 59 10.05 -12.63 5.15
C THR A 59 9.58 -13.17 6.49
N PHE A 60 9.65 -14.49 6.68
CA PHE A 60 9.12 -15.16 7.87
C PHE A 60 10.19 -15.50 8.91
N GLY A 61 11.46 -15.18 8.65
CA GLY A 61 12.57 -15.52 9.54
C GLY A 61 12.81 -17.02 9.65
N LEU A 62 12.60 -17.76 8.56
CA LEU A 62 12.70 -19.22 8.48
C LEU A 62 14.07 -19.64 7.94
N THR A 63 14.49 -20.86 8.27
CA THR A 63 15.53 -21.56 7.50
C THR A 63 14.96 -22.05 6.16
N GLU A 64 15.85 -22.32 5.20
CA GLU A 64 15.46 -22.93 3.92
C GLU A 64 14.60 -24.19 4.11
N SER A 65 14.94 -25.06 5.07
CA SER A 65 14.13 -26.26 5.34
C SER A 65 12.74 -25.92 5.87
N GLU A 66 12.63 -24.97 6.80
CA GLU A 66 11.35 -24.55 7.37
C GLU A 66 10.47 -23.84 6.32
N ALA A 67 11.07 -23.14 5.36
CA ALA A 67 10.35 -22.58 4.22
C ALA A 67 9.72 -23.68 3.33
N TYR A 68 10.46 -24.79 3.08
CA TYR A 68 9.90 -25.95 2.40
C TYR A 68 8.80 -26.65 3.23
N ASP A 69 8.98 -26.76 4.54
CA ASP A 69 7.99 -27.38 5.44
C ASP A 69 6.69 -26.57 5.45
N ARG A 70 6.79 -25.24 5.50
CA ARG A 70 5.65 -24.32 5.38
C ARG A 70 4.91 -24.48 4.05
N LEU A 71 5.64 -24.43 2.93
CA LEU A 71 5.03 -24.60 1.60
C LEU A 71 4.32 -25.95 1.46
N ALA A 72 4.85 -27.00 2.10
CA ALA A 72 4.23 -28.31 2.08
C ALA A 72 2.90 -28.33 2.85
N VAL A 73 2.84 -27.70 4.02
CA VAL A 73 1.58 -27.56 4.78
C VAL A 73 0.57 -26.69 4.03
N GLU A 74 1.01 -25.62 3.38
CA GLU A 74 0.15 -24.77 2.54
C GLU A 74 -0.39 -25.52 1.30
N ALA A 75 0.39 -26.44 0.73
CA ALA A 75 -0.08 -27.32 -0.34
C ALA A 75 -1.18 -28.28 0.15
N VAL A 76 -1.00 -28.91 1.31
CA VAL A 76 -2.03 -29.75 1.94
C VAL A 76 -3.28 -28.93 2.26
N ALA A 77 -3.14 -27.70 2.77
CA ALA A 77 -4.26 -26.81 3.04
C ALA A 77 -5.03 -26.46 1.76
N SER A 78 -4.33 -26.29 0.63
CA SER A 78 -4.95 -26.02 -0.67
C SER A 78 -5.79 -27.19 -1.18
N GLU A 79 -5.35 -28.43 -0.94
CA GLU A 79 -6.15 -29.63 -1.23
C GLU A 79 -7.40 -29.69 -0.33
N LEU A 80 -7.22 -29.51 0.97
CA LEU A 80 -8.33 -29.52 1.94
C LEU A 80 -9.35 -28.41 1.69
N LEU A 81 -8.92 -27.24 1.22
CA LEU A 81 -9.81 -26.14 0.80
C LEU A 81 -10.79 -26.55 -0.31
N THR A 82 -10.45 -27.58 -1.10
CA THR A 82 -11.32 -28.12 -2.15
C THR A 82 -12.20 -29.25 -1.63
N GLU A 83 -11.69 -30.10 -0.74
CA GLU A 83 -12.36 -31.34 -0.32
C GLU A 83 -13.30 -31.15 0.89
N VAL A 84 -12.87 -30.39 1.89
CA VAL A 84 -13.59 -30.21 3.16
C VAL A 84 -14.94 -29.49 3.00
N PRO A 85 -15.09 -28.46 2.15
CA PRO A 85 -16.40 -27.82 1.97
C PRO A 85 -17.47 -28.81 1.48
N ASP A 86 -17.12 -29.72 0.57
CA ASP A 86 -18.05 -30.75 0.05
C ASP A 86 -18.38 -31.81 1.12
N SER A 87 -17.47 -32.05 2.05
CA SER A 87 -17.62 -33.08 3.09
C SER A 87 -18.47 -32.61 4.26
N LEU A 88 -18.27 -31.36 4.70
CA LEU A 88 -18.99 -30.74 5.81
C LEU A 88 -20.29 -30.04 5.35
N ASP A 89 -20.41 -29.67 4.08
CA ASP A 89 -21.62 -29.08 3.49
C ASP A 89 -22.10 -27.85 4.30
N ALA A 90 -23.32 -27.88 4.84
CA ALA A 90 -23.95 -26.75 5.51
C ALA A 90 -23.30 -26.33 6.84
N SER A 91 -22.42 -27.14 7.41
CA SER A 91 -21.76 -26.85 8.70
C SER A 91 -20.37 -26.23 8.53
N TYR A 92 -19.81 -26.20 7.31
CA TYR A 92 -18.48 -25.67 7.04
C TYR A 92 -18.38 -24.20 7.44
N GLY A 93 -17.39 -23.87 8.29
CA GLY A 93 -17.17 -22.53 8.85
C GLY A 93 -15.91 -21.82 8.35
N GLY A 94 -15.10 -22.47 7.53
CA GLY A 94 -13.84 -21.93 6.98
C GLY A 94 -12.61 -22.80 7.29
N LEU A 95 -11.48 -22.47 6.66
CA LEU A 95 -10.20 -23.16 6.83
C LEU A 95 -9.07 -22.14 6.78
N TRP A 96 -8.09 -22.26 7.68
CA TRP A 96 -6.88 -21.45 7.66
C TRP A 96 -5.66 -22.24 8.14
N VAL A 97 -4.49 -21.75 7.77
CA VAL A 97 -3.19 -22.28 8.23
C VAL A 97 -2.76 -21.47 9.44
N ALA A 98 -2.30 -22.13 10.51
CA ALA A 98 -1.75 -21.44 11.68
C ALA A 98 -0.55 -20.58 11.29
N GLU A 99 -0.25 -19.53 12.06
CA GLU A 99 0.85 -18.60 11.77
C GLU A 99 2.20 -19.32 11.57
N GLY A 100 2.46 -20.41 12.31
CA GLY A 100 3.66 -21.23 12.20
C GLY A 100 3.66 -22.24 11.05
N ALA A 101 2.52 -22.39 10.34
CA ALA A 101 2.27 -23.46 9.37
C ALA A 101 2.52 -24.87 9.93
N ASP A 102 2.23 -25.06 11.21
CA ASP A 102 2.31 -26.32 11.94
C ASP A 102 0.95 -26.99 12.13
N GLU A 103 -0.14 -26.26 11.89
CA GLU A 103 -1.51 -26.75 11.93
C GLU A 103 -2.35 -26.19 10.79
N ILE A 104 -3.30 -26.99 10.30
CA ILE A 104 -4.40 -26.55 9.44
C ILE A 104 -5.67 -26.62 10.28
N LEU A 105 -6.35 -25.49 10.46
CA LEU A 105 -7.57 -25.40 11.24
C LEU A 105 -8.78 -25.40 10.32
N VAL A 106 -9.79 -26.18 10.66
CA VAL A 106 -11.06 -26.26 9.94
C VAL A 106 -12.18 -25.96 10.91
N ALA A 107 -12.90 -24.88 10.64
CA ALA A 107 -14.07 -24.49 11.40
C ALA A 107 -15.31 -25.26 10.93
N THR A 108 -16.11 -25.72 11.88
CA THR A 108 -17.44 -26.30 11.64
C THR A 108 -18.42 -25.88 12.73
N THR A 109 -19.70 -25.77 12.40
CA THR A 109 -20.78 -25.59 13.39
C THR A 109 -21.23 -26.91 14.03
N ASP A 110 -20.84 -28.07 13.49
CA ASP A 110 -21.21 -29.40 14.02
C ASP A 110 -20.04 -30.14 14.65
N ARG A 111 -20.12 -30.31 15.97
CA ARG A 111 -19.12 -31.07 16.74
C ARG A 111 -19.05 -32.55 16.36
N ALA A 112 -20.09 -33.11 15.73
CA ALA A 112 -20.09 -34.50 15.29
C ALA A 112 -19.04 -34.78 14.19
N GLU A 113 -18.67 -33.77 13.41
CA GLU A 113 -17.74 -33.87 12.27
C GLU A 113 -16.26 -33.79 12.69
N PHE A 114 -16.00 -33.52 13.97
CA PHE A 114 -14.64 -33.38 14.49
C PHE A 114 -13.74 -34.60 14.22
N ASN A 115 -14.31 -35.80 14.08
CA ASN A 115 -13.53 -36.99 13.76
C ASN A 115 -13.17 -37.05 12.27
N GLU A 116 -14.05 -36.56 11.40
CA GLU A 116 -13.82 -36.47 9.96
C GLU A 116 -12.72 -35.46 9.66
N VAL A 117 -12.81 -34.26 10.22
CA VAL A 117 -11.78 -33.22 10.10
C VAL A 117 -10.41 -33.72 10.56
N ARG A 118 -10.34 -34.46 11.69
CA ARG A 118 -9.08 -35.04 12.17
C ARG A 118 -8.55 -36.14 11.26
N ALA A 119 -9.43 -36.92 10.62
CA ALA A 119 -9.03 -37.96 9.67
C ALA A 119 -8.37 -37.35 8.44
N GLU A 120 -8.68 -36.10 8.11
CA GLU A 120 -8.05 -35.34 7.04
C GLU A 120 -6.72 -34.67 7.43
N GLY A 121 -6.31 -34.77 8.69
CA GLY A 121 -5.09 -34.13 9.22
C GLY A 121 -5.28 -32.69 9.67
N ALA A 122 -6.52 -32.20 9.76
CA ALA A 122 -6.82 -30.87 10.25
C ALA A 122 -7.25 -30.86 11.74
N THR A 123 -7.07 -29.71 12.39
CA THR A 123 -7.56 -29.43 13.74
C THR A 123 -8.97 -28.83 13.66
N PRO A 124 -10.02 -29.52 14.15
CA PRO A 124 -11.38 -28.97 14.12
C PRO A 124 -11.57 -27.85 15.14
N VAL A 125 -12.22 -26.77 14.71
CA VAL A 125 -12.64 -25.63 15.53
C VAL A 125 -14.16 -25.54 15.50
N LEU A 126 -14.79 -25.48 16.67
CA LEU A 126 -16.24 -25.26 16.74
C LEU A 126 -16.51 -23.77 16.62
N VAL A 127 -17.34 -23.37 15.67
CA VAL A 127 -17.74 -21.98 15.44
C VAL A 127 -19.26 -21.82 15.47
N GLU A 128 -19.75 -20.58 15.47
CA GLU A 128 -21.18 -20.28 15.61
C GLU A 128 -21.91 -20.17 14.26
N HIS A 129 -21.21 -19.71 13.23
CA HIS A 129 -21.76 -19.39 11.92
C HIS A 129 -21.15 -20.26 10.82
N ALA A 130 -21.99 -20.81 9.96
CA ALA A 130 -21.52 -21.45 8.74
C ALA A 130 -21.00 -20.38 7.77
N LEU A 131 -19.99 -20.73 6.96
CA LEU A 131 -19.40 -19.84 5.99
C LEU A 131 -20.44 -19.33 4.98
N ALA A 132 -21.36 -20.21 4.56
CA ALA A 132 -22.44 -19.86 3.64
C ALA A 132 -23.36 -18.75 4.17
N ASP A 133 -23.59 -18.69 5.49
CA ASP A 133 -24.40 -17.63 6.11
C ASP A 133 -23.65 -16.28 6.07
N LEU A 134 -22.34 -16.29 6.32
CA LEU A 134 -21.48 -15.11 6.23
C LEU A 134 -21.35 -14.61 4.78
N GLU A 135 -21.23 -15.52 3.81
CA GLU A 135 -21.19 -15.20 2.38
C GLU A 135 -22.52 -14.61 1.87
N ALA A 136 -23.65 -15.13 2.35
CA ALA A 136 -24.97 -14.59 2.04
C ALA A 136 -25.16 -13.17 2.61
N ALA A 137 -24.65 -12.93 3.82
CA ALA A 137 -24.61 -11.59 4.41
C ALA A 137 -23.72 -10.64 3.59
N GLY A 138 -22.51 -11.06 3.22
CA GLY A 138 -21.60 -10.28 2.36
C GLY A 138 -22.22 -9.91 1.01
N SER A 139 -22.88 -10.87 0.36
CA SER A 139 -23.60 -10.64 -0.90
C SER A 139 -24.73 -9.59 -0.77
N SER A 140 -25.30 -9.44 0.42
CA SER A 140 -26.32 -8.42 0.69
C SER A 140 -25.70 -7.02 0.81
N LEU A 141 -24.46 -6.90 1.30
CA LEU A 141 -23.70 -5.65 1.28
C LEU A 141 -23.28 -5.26 -0.14
N ASP A 142 -22.88 -6.22 -0.97
CA ASP A 142 -22.49 -5.98 -2.37
C ASP A 142 -23.61 -5.33 -3.22
N ALA A 143 -24.86 -5.52 -2.82
CA ALA A 143 -26.02 -4.94 -3.49
C ALA A 143 -26.25 -3.46 -3.13
N LEU A 144 -25.55 -2.93 -2.13
CA LEU A 144 -25.70 -1.55 -1.66
C LEU A 144 -24.77 -0.59 -2.41
N ALA A 145 -25.22 0.66 -2.54
CA ALA A 145 -24.41 1.78 -2.97
C ALA A 145 -24.54 2.89 -1.91
N LEU A 146 -23.73 2.81 -0.86
CA LEU A 146 -23.69 3.77 0.24
C LEU A 146 -22.35 4.51 0.23
N ASP A 147 -22.41 5.84 0.37
CA ASP A 147 -21.21 6.66 0.48
C ASP A 147 -20.49 6.36 1.79
N GLY A 148 -19.17 6.14 1.73
CA GLY A 148 -18.38 5.74 2.89
C GLY A 148 -18.39 4.24 3.24
N LEU A 149 -19.11 3.38 2.51
CA LEU A 149 -18.95 1.92 2.59
C LEU A 149 -17.81 1.52 1.64
N TYR A 150 -16.74 0.93 2.17
CA TYR A 150 -15.51 0.69 1.42
C TYR A 150 -15.30 -0.78 1.02
N GLY A 151 -15.83 -1.71 1.81
CA GLY A 151 -15.71 -3.13 1.51
C GLY A 151 -16.22 -4.01 2.64
N HIS A 152 -16.11 -5.31 2.42
CA HIS A 152 -16.32 -6.33 3.44
C HIS A 152 -15.46 -7.55 3.13
N TYR A 153 -15.15 -8.33 4.16
CA TYR A 153 -14.50 -9.62 4.03
C TYR A 153 -14.92 -10.56 5.16
N ILE A 154 -14.77 -11.87 4.97
CA ILE A 154 -15.05 -12.86 6.01
C ILE A 154 -13.75 -13.17 6.75
N ASP A 155 -13.73 -12.91 8.06
CA ASP A 155 -12.67 -13.35 8.95
C ASP A 155 -13.01 -14.75 9.47
N VAL A 156 -12.43 -15.78 8.86
CA VAL A 156 -12.69 -17.18 9.22
C VAL A 156 -12.16 -17.56 10.61
N GLU A 157 -11.14 -16.86 11.12
CA GLU A 157 -10.60 -17.10 12.45
C GLU A 157 -11.54 -16.55 13.54
N ARG A 158 -12.12 -15.37 13.30
CA ARG A 158 -13.12 -14.76 14.19
C ARG A 158 -14.54 -15.25 13.92
N ASN A 159 -14.76 -15.95 12.81
CA ASN A 159 -16.05 -16.43 12.33
C ASN A 159 -17.08 -15.29 12.16
N THR A 160 -16.67 -14.17 11.56
CA THR A 160 -17.51 -12.98 11.37
C THR A 160 -17.29 -12.34 10.00
N LEU A 161 -18.32 -11.68 9.48
CA LEU A 161 -18.23 -10.75 8.35
C LEU A 161 -17.73 -9.39 8.86
N VAL A 162 -16.55 -8.96 8.42
CA VAL A 162 -15.99 -7.65 8.75
C VAL A 162 -16.47 -6.63 7.73
N VAL A 163 -17.06 -5.53 8.19
CA VAL A 163 -17.48 -4.39 7.36
C VAL A 163 -16.47 -3.26 7.50
N GLU A 164 -15.94 -2.81 6.37
CA GLU A 164 -14.98 -1.71 6.26
C GLU A 164 -15.72 -0.46 5.76
N ALA A 165 -15.77 0.56 6.62
CA ALA A 165 -16.49 1.81 6.32
C ALA A 165 -15.77 3.03 6.92
N ALA A 166 -16.20 4.23 6.50
CA ALA A 166 -15.67 5.50 6.98
C ALA A 166 -15.76 5.65 8.51
N ASP A 167 -16.84 5.15 9.10
CA ASP A 167 -17.04 5.10 10.54
C ASP A 167 -18.10 4.04 10.92
N GLU A 168 -18.30 3.84 12.23
CA GLU A 168 -19.26 2.89 12.77
C GLU A 168 -20.72 3.20 12.40
N ALA A 169 -21.07 4.48 12.17
CA ALA A 169 -22.43 4.87 11.82
C ALA A 169 -22.78 4.48 10.38
N VAL A 170 -21.85 4.66 9.44
CA VAL A 170 -22.02 4.21 8.05
C VAL A 170 -22.10 2.68 7.98
N ALA A 171 -21.27 1.97 8.73
CA ALA A 171 -21.34 0.51 8.79
C ALA A 171 -22.68 0.02 9.37
N ALA A 172 -23.18 0.64 10.44
CA ALA A 172 -24.48 0.30 11.01
C ALA A 172 -25.64 0.58 10.04
N GLU A 173 -25.58 1.68 9.28
CA GLU A 173 -26.54 1.97 8.21
C GLU A 173 -26.50 0.91 7.11
N ALA A 174 -25.31 0.47 6.69
CA ALA A 174 -25.15 -0.58 5.69
C ALA A 174 -25.73 -1.93 6.15
N VAL A 175 -25.45 -2.33 7.39
CA VAL A 175 -25.97 -3.58 7.99
C VAL A 175 -27.51 -3.57 8.07
N ASP A 176 -28.10 -2.45 8.53
CA ASP A 176 -29.56 -2.30 8.61
C ASP A 176 -30.20 -2.29 7.20
N ALA A 177 -29.60 -1.56 6.25
CA ALA A 177 -30.07 -1.49 4.87
C ALA A 177 -30.01 -2.84 4.14
N ALA A 178 -28.99 -3.64 4.41
CA ALA A 178 -28.84 -4.99 3.88
C ALA A 178 -29.70 -6.03 4.61
N GLY A 179 -30.26 -5.70 5.78
CA GLY A 179 -31.07 -6.62 6.59
C GLY A 179 -30.26 -7.78 7.18
N ILE A 180 -28.99 -7.54 7.49
CA ILE A 180 -28.06 -8.55 8.02
C ILE A 180 -28.26 -8.68 9.54
N ASP A 181 -28.20 -9.90 10.07
CA ASP A 181 -28.17 -10.12 11.52
C ASP A 181 -26.88 -9.52 12.10
N PRO A 182 -26.96 -8.54 13.03
CA PRO A 182 -25.79 -7.94 13.64
C PRO A 182 -24.86 -8.94 14.34
N SER A 183 -25.32 -10.14 14.71
CA SER A 183 -24.44 -11.17 15.28
C SER A 183 -23.39 -11.68 14.30
N LEU A 184 -23.65 -11.58 13.00
CA LEU A 184 -22.73 -12.04 11.95
C LEU A 184 -21.58 -11.04 11.70
N VAL A 185 -21.68 -9.81 12.22
CA VAL A 185 -20.87 -8.68 11.75
C VAL A 185 -19.92 -8.15 12.81
N SER A 186 -18.70 -7.84 12.39
CA SER A 186 -17.78 -6.94 13.09
C SER A 186 -17.54 -5.69 12.24
N VAL A 187 -17.37 -4.52 12.87
CA VAL A 187 -17.15 -3.26 12.16
C VAL A 187 -15.72 -2.78 12.40
N THR A 188 -15.06 -2.37 11.32
CA THR A 188 -13.76 -1.73 11.36
C THR A 188 -13.82 -0.41 10.60
N ALA A 189 -13.41 0.69 11.26
CA ALA A 189 -13.20 1.95 10.57
C ALA A 189 -11.99 1.80 9.62
N ALA A 190 -12.18 2.11 8.35
CA ALA A 190 -11.19 1.98 7.30
C ALA A 190 -10.98 3.33 6.58
N GLU A 191 -9.83 3.47 5.93
CA GLU A 191 -9.59 4.59 5.01
C GLU A 191 -10.20 4.26 3.65
N ALA A 192 -10.65 5.28 2.92
CA ALA A 192 -11.22 5.09 1.59
C ALA A 192 -10.15 4.49 0.67
N PRO A 193 -10.44 3.40 -0.07
CA PRO A 193 -9.51 2.86 -1.04
C PRO A 193 -9.35 3.86 -2.19
N GLU A 194 -8.12 4.32 -2.41
CA GLU A 194 -7.78 5.15 -3.56
C GLU A 194 -7.12 4.28 -4.64
N LEU A 195 -7.58 4.45 -5.89
CA LEU A 195 -6.81 3.93 -7.03
C LEU A 195 -5.47 4.66 -7.05
N TYR A 196 -4.39 3.96 -7.39
CA TYR A 196 -3.16 4.65 -7.76
C TYR A 196 -3.47 5.55 -8.98
N PHE A 197 -2.94 6.77 -8.96
CA PHE A 197 -2.93 7.65 -10.12
C PHE A 197 -1.77 8.62 -10.03
N VAL A 198 -1.35 9.12 -11.19
CA VAL A 198 -0.32 10.16 -11.27
C VAL A 198 -0.98 11.52 -11.49
N ARG A 199 -0.80 12.43 -10.53
CA ARG A 199 -1.21 13.83 -10.63
C ARG A 199 -0.14 14.74 -10.02
N GLY A 200 0.07 15.91 -10.62
CA GLY A 200 1.08 16.86 -10.13
C GLY A 200 0.77 17.33 -8.70
N GLY A 201 1.79 17.42 -7.85
CA GLY A 201 1.67 17.88 -6.45
C GLY A 201 1.51 16.75 -5.43
N ASP A 202 1.04 15.58 -5.83
CA ASP A 202 0.78 14.45 -4.92
C ASP A 202 2.08 13.82 -4.42
N SER A 203 1.97 13.06 -3.32
CA SER A 203 3.15 12.52 -2.63
C SER A 203 3.66 11.25 -3.30
N TYR A 204 4.95 10.98 -3.13
CA TYR A 204 5.49 9.65 -3.38
C TYR A 204 6.71 9.40 -2.50
N ILE A 205 6.92 8.14 -2.13
CA ILE A 205 8.01 7.69 -1.26
C ILE A 205 9.01 6.88 -2.07
N ILE A 206 10.29 7.21 -1.90
CA ILE A 206 11.41 6.54 -2.57
C ILE A 206 12.05 5.57 -1.58
N GLU A 207 12.22 4.30 -1.98
CA GLU A 207 12.90 3.25 -1.20
C GLU A 207 12.43 3.17 0.26
N ASN A 208 11.13 3.37 0.52
CA ASN A 208 10.53 3.42 1.86
C ASN A 208 11.17 4.43 2.84
N SER A 209 11.85 5.47 2.33
CA SER A 209 12.77 6.28 3.16
C SER A 209 12.44 7.76 3.21
N TRP A 210 12.28 8.43 2.06
CA TRP A 210 11.96 9.86 2.03
C TRP A 210 10.91 10.21 0.99
N ARG A 211 10.20 11.31 1.27
CA ARG A 211 9.07 11.81 0.49
C ARG A 211 9.50 12.92 -0.46
N CYS A 212 8.99 12.85 -1.68
CA CYS A 212 8.96 13.96 -2.63
C CYS A 212 7.53 14.15 -3.16
N SER A 213 7.38 15.10 -4.09
CA SER A 213 6.10 15.43 -4.73
C SER A 213 6.20 15.24 -6.24
N VAL A 214 5.13 14.73 -6.85
CA VAL A 214 5.02 14.57 -8.30
C VAL A 214 5.09 15.94 -8.99
N GLY A 215 5.89 16.07 -10.05
CA GLY A 215 5.95 17.29 -10.85
C GLY A 215 4.81 17.36 -11.85
N PHE A 216 4.87 16.54 -12.90
CA PHE A 216 3.81 16.47 -13.91
C PHE A 216 3.76 15.08 -14.54
N SER A 217 2.55 14.63 -14.85
CA SER A 217 2.32 13.40 -15.61
C SER A 217 2.91 13.51 -17.02
N VAL A 218 3.66 12.50 -17.44
CA VAL A 218 4.31 12.43 -18.76
C VAL A 218 4.22 11.04 -19.35
N ARG A 219 4.52 10.94 -20.65
CA ARG A 219 4.72 9.68 -21.34
C ARG A 219 6.07 9.65 -22.06
N GLN A 220 6.72 8.50 -22.05
CA GLN A 220 7.79 8.17 -23.00
C GLN A 220 7.26 7.12 -23.98
N GLY A 221 6.80 7.55 -25.15
CA GLY A 221 6.04 6.67 -26.04
C GLY A 221 4.74 6.21 -25.36
N SER A 222 4.56 4.89 -25.18
CA SER A 222 3.44 4.32 -24.43
C SER A 222 3.66 4.26 -22.93
N THR A 223 4.91 4.40 -22.46
CA THR A 223 5.26 4.23 -21.04
C THR A 223 4.74 5.42 -20.23
N PRO A 224 3.80 5.21 -19.28
CA PRO A 224 3.33 6.25 -18.38
C PRO A 224 4.38 6.58 -17.32
N GLY A 225 4.30 7.79 -16.77
CA GLY A 225 5.22 8.23 -15.74
C GLY A 225 4.97 9.66 -15.28
N PHE A 226 5.91 10.18 -14.51
CA PHE A 226 5.96 11.58 -14.12
C PHE A 226 7.38 12.12 -14.09
N VAL A 227 7.51 13.44 -14.27
CA VAL A 227 8.75 14.17 -13.98
C VAL A 227 8.77 14.63 -12.53
N THR A 228 9.96 14.66 -11.95
CA THR A 228 10.22 15.10 -10.57
C THR A 228 11.64 15.69 -10.46
N ALA A 229 12.10 16.03 -9.26
CA ALA A 229 13.45 16.51 -9.01
C ALA A 229 14.47 15.36 -9.01
N GLY A 230 15.69 15.64 -9.48
CA GLY A 230 16.77 14.66 -9.59
C GLY A 230 17.34 14.28 -8.22
N HIS A 231 17.37 15.21 -7.28
CA HIS A 231 17.86 14.91 -5.92
C HIS A 231 16.92 13.99 -5.12
N CYS A 232 15.71 13.70 -5.61
CA CYS A 232 14.77 12.79 -4.94
C CYS A 232 15.16 11.32 -5.06
N GLY A 233 15.96 10.93 -6.06
CA GLY A 233 16.33 9.54 -6.29
C GLY A 233 17.26 9.36 -7.49
N SER A 234 17.92 8.21 -7.55
CA SER A 234 18.82 7.78 -8.61
C SER A 234 18.13 6.88 -9.62
N ALA A 235 18.72 6.70 -10.81
CA ALA A 235 18.18 5.74 -11.77
C ALA A 235 18.25 4.32 -11.21
N GLY A 236 17.11 3.62 -11.20
CA GLY A 236 16.93 2.31 -10.59
C GLY A 236 16.17 2.33 -9.26
N ASP A 237 16.11 3.48 -8.57
CA ASP A 237 15.38 3.61 -7.30
C ASP A 237 13.87 3.42 -7.52
N GLN A 238 13.22 2.81 -6.53
CA GLN A 238 11.81 2.44 -6.54
C GLN A 238 10.96 3.47 -5.82
N VAL A 239 9.81 3.78 -6.41
CA VAL A 239 8.69 4.42 -5.73
C VAL A 239 7.86 3.33 -5.10
N THR A 240 7.84 3.28 -3.77
CA THR A 240 7.29 2.17 -3.00
C THR A 240 5.93 2.47 -2.38
N SER A 241 5.59 3.74 -2.18
CA SER A 241 4.27 4.16 -1.68
C SER A 241 3.95 5.62 -2.06
N GLY A 242 2.73 6.05 -1.72
CA GLY A 242 2.13 7.30 -2.19
C GLY A 242 1.28 7.09 -3.44
N GLU A 243 0.66 8.15 -3.92
CA GLU A 243 -0.39 8.11 -4.95
C GLU A 243 0.14 7.61 -6.31
N ALA A 244 1.42 7.84 -6.60
CA ALA A 244 2.08 7.45 -7.85
C ALA A 244 2.91 6.15 -7.75
N ALA A 245 2.68 5.32 -6.73
CA ALA A 245 3.31 4.01 -6.58
C ALA A 245 2.50 2.89 -7.29
N PRO A 246 3.12 1.78 -7.68
CA PRO A 246 4.57 1.57 -7.73
C PRO A 246 5.20 2.25 -8.96
N GLY A 247 6.48 2.60 -8.85
CA GLY A 247 7.22 3.18 -9.97
C GLY A 247 8.74 2.97 -9.88
N THR A 248 9.45 3.26 -10.96
CA THR A 248 10.91 3.15 -11.05
C THR A 248 11.51 4.40 -11.67
N PHE A 249 12.52 4.98 -11.03
CA PHE A 249 13.30 6.07 -11.58
C PHE A 249 14.07 5.59 -12.81
N ARG A 250 13.72 6.11 -13.99
CA ARG A 250 14.34 5.70 -15.26
C ARG A 250 15.59 6.50 -15.55
N ASN A 251 15.55 7.80 -15.25
CA ASN A 251 16.69 8.69 -15.34
C ASN A 251 16.62 9.74 -14.25
N SER A 252 17.78 10.11 -13.72
CA SER A 252 17.94 11.20 -12.77
C SER A 252 19.25 11.93 -13.04
N VAL A 253 19.24 13.26 -12.89
CA VAL A 253 20.43 14.11 -12.97
C VAL A 253 20.38 15.09 -11.81
N PHE A 254 21.34 14.93 -10.90
CA PHE A 254 21.68 15.86 -9.82
C PHE A 254 23.10 15.54 -9.29
N PRO A 255 23.99 16.53 -9.07
CA PRO A 255 23.84 17.95 -9.36
C PRO A 255 24.03 18.28 -10.87
N GLY A 256 24.24 19.55 -11.22
CA GLY A 256 24.36 20.06 -12.60
C GLY A 256 23.01 20.54 -13.16
N SER A 257 22.02 19.66 -13.13
CA SER A 257 20.59 19.91 -13.29
C SER A 257 19.87 19.30 -12.08
N ASP A 258 18.57 19.52 -11.95
CA ASP A 258 17.78 18.86 -10.89
C ASP A 258 16.47 18.33 -11.45
N ARG A 259 16.56 17.22 -12.20
CA ARG A 259 15.43 16.56 -12.84
C ARG A 259 15.57 15.05 -12.78
N ALA A 260 14.44 14.38 -12.63
CA ALA A 260 14.25 12.96 -12.82
C ALA A 260 12.95 12.69 -13.57
N TRP A 261 12.80 11.48 -14.09
CA TRP A 261 11.50 10.94 -14.44
C TRP A 261 11.36 9.50 -14.00
N VAL A 262 10.15 9.17 -13.59
CA VAL A 262 9.77 7.88 -13.01
C VAL A 262 8.77 7.24 -13.96
N ALA A 263 8.99 5.98 -14.32
CA ALA A 263 8.00 5.17 -15.03
C ALA A 263 7.10 4.46 -14.01
N VAL A 264 5.82 4.39 -14.30
CA VAL A 264 4.80 3.70 -13.47
C VAL A 264 4.18 2.53 -14.24
N GLY A 265 3.27 1.80 -13.60
CA GLY A 265 2.55 0.68 -14.23
C GLY A 265 1.86 1.08 -15.53
N SER A 266 1.78 0.16 -16.51
CA SER A 266 1.28 0.48 -17.86
C SER A 266 -0.21 0.89 -17.91
N SER A 267 -0.99 0.43 -16.94
CA SER A 267 -2.42 0.75 -16.76
C SER A 267 -2.67 1.96 -15.85
N GLU A 268 -1.60 2.58 -15.35
CA GLU A 268 -1.70 3.66 -14.38
C GLU A 268 -2.41 4.88 -14.96
N PRO A 269 -3.49 5.37 -14.32
CA PRO A 269 -4.14 6.60 -14.71
C PRO A 269 -3.16 7.78 -14.61
N LEU A 270 -3.06 8.55 -15.69
CA LEU A 270 -2.30 9.81 -15.71
C LEU A 270 -3.29 10.97 -15.81
N TYR A 271 -3.32 11.83 -14.79
CA TYR A 271 -4.11 13.05 -14.84
C TYR A 271 -3.30 14.19 -15.47
N ASP A 272 -3.97 14.98 -16.30
CA ASP A 272 -3.53 16.24 -16.87
C ASP A 272 -3.75 17.41 -15.90
N GLU A 273 -3.62 17.17 -14.60
CA GLU A 273 -3.94 18.12 -13.56
C GLU A 273 -2.82 18.24 -12.52
N VAL A 274 -2.85 19.35 -11.79
CA VAL A 274 -2.08 19.57 -10.56
C VAL A 274 -3.05 19.70 -9.39
N ASN A 275 -2.78 18.99 -8.30
CA ASN A 275 -3.52 19.07 -7.06
C ASN A 275 -3.39 20.47 -6.43
N MET A 276 -4.51 21.15 -6.20
CA MET A 276 -4.55 22.43 -5.48
C MET A 276 -4.86 22.25 -3.98
N TYR A 277 -5.04 21.00 -3.52
CA TYR A 277 -5.54 20.59 -2.19
C TYR A 277 -6.94 21.11 -1.82
N SER A 278 -7.50 21.96 -2.66
CA SER A 278 -8.85 22.52 -2.62
C SER A 278 -9.63 22.20 -3.90
N GLY A 279 -9.04 21.39 -4.79
CA GLY A 279 -9.50 21.12 -6.15
C GLY A 279 -8.30 20.76 -7.03
N SER A 280 -8.47 20.90 -8.34
CA SER A 280 -7.43 20.61 -9.34
C SER A 280 -7.18 21.81 -10.26
N ARG A 281 -6.01 21.79 -10.91
CA ARG A 281 -5.64 22.75 -11.95
C ARG A 281 -5.16 22.04 -13.20
N ASP A 282 -5.90 22.18 -14.30
CA ASP A 282 -5.53 21.53 -15.55
C ASP A 282 -4.21 22.04 -16.14
N VAL A 283 -3.55 21.14 -16.85
CA VAL A 283 -2.30 21.30 -17.55
C VAL A 283 -2.59 21.21 -19.04
N ALA A 284 -2.53 22.35 -19.73
CA ALA A 284 -2.85 22.43 -21.15
C ALA A 284 -1.59 22.50 -22.04
N ASN A 285 -0.45 22.93 -21.50
CA ASN A 285 0.82 23.08 -22.24
C ASN A 285 2.02 23.31 -21.29
N ALA A 286 3.20 23.56 -21.87
CA ALA A 286 4.45 23.87 -21.17
C ALA A 286 5.10 25.18 -21.64
N ASN A 287 4.30 26.18 -22.02
CA ASN A 287 4.80 27.49 -22.43
C ASN A 287 5.41 28.24 -21.24
N GLN A 288 6.68 28.64 -21.35
CA GLN A 288 7.39 29.35 -20.29
C GLN A 288 6.77 30.72 -20.01
N ALA A 289 6.45 31.00 -18.74
CA ALA A 289 5.96 32.29 -18.27
C ALA A 289 7.11 33.30 -18.17
N ALA A 290 6.82 34.59 -18.39
CA ALA A 290 7.81 35.66 -18.29
C ALA A 290 8.13 36.03 -16.82
N VAL A 291 9.28 36.64 -16.57
CA VAL A 291 9.59 37.26 -15.26
C VAL A 291 8.49 38.26 -14.89
N GLY A 292 8.07 38.22 -13.62
CA GLY A 292 6.94 39.00 -13.09
C GLY A 292 5.57 38.33 -13.23
N SER A 293 5.46 37.24 -14.01
CA SER A 293 4.20 36.49 -14.11
C SER A 293 3.84 35.84 -12.78
N SER A 294 2.54 35.75 -12.51
CA SER A 294 2.03 34.93 -11.41
C SER A 294 2.37 33.46 -11.64
N ILE A 295 2.78 32.77 -10.59
CA ILE A 295 3.12 31.35 -10.62
C ILE A 295 2.69 30.70 -9.31
N CYS A 296 2.19 29.47 -9.39
CA CYS A 296 1.81 28.67 -8.23
C CYS A 296 2.63 27.38 -8.18
N ARG A 297 2.78 26.84 -6.98
CA ARG A 297 3.48 25.62 -6.65
C ARG A 297 2.54 24.68 -5.91
N SER A 298 2.64 23.38 -6.20
CA SER A 298 1.99 22.32 -5.46
C SER A 298 2.99 21.28 -4.96
N GLY A 299 2.79 20.75 -3.77
CA GLY A 299 3.53 19.61 -3.23
C GLY A 299 3.07 19.22 -1.83
N SER A 300 3.44 18.00 -1.46
CA SER A 300 2.87 17.23 -0.36
C SER A 300 3.22 17.70 1.05
N THR A 301 4.10 18.69 1.22
CA THR A 301 4.37 19.26 2.56
C THR A 301 3.51 20.48 2.84
N THR A 302 3.57 21.48 1.95
CA THR A 302 2.95 22.79 2.21
C THR A 302 1.68 23.03 1.38
N GLY A 303 1.38 22.13 0.44
CA GLY A 303 0.21 22.24 -0.41
C GLY A 303 0.36 23.32 -1.48
N TRP A 304 -0.72 24.05 -1.75
CA TRP A 304 -0.79 25.03 -2.84
C TRP A 304 -0.39 26.45 -2.41
N HIS A 305 0.66 27.00 -3.03
CA HIS A 305 1.13 28.35 -2.77
C HIS A 305 1.44 29.13 -4.05
N CYS A 306 1.22 30.44 -4.05
CA CYS A 306 1.44 31.28 -5.23
C CYS A 306 2.35 32.48 -4.94
N GLY A 307 2.91 33.02 -6.01
CA GLY A 307 3.82 34.16 -6.00
C GLY A 307 4.14 34.58 -7.44
N THR A 308 5.39 34.92 -7.70
CA THR A 308 5.86 35.48 -8.97
C THR A 308 7.18 34.89 -9.44
N VAL A 309 7.33 34.79 -10.76
CA VAL A 309 8.60 34.47 -11.41
C VAL A 309 9.58 35.64 -11.20
N GLY A 310 10.75 35.35 -10.65
CA GLY A 310 11.77 36.36 -10.32
C GLY A 310 12.90 36.47 -11.35
N ALA A 311 13.51 35.35 -11.74
CA ALA A 311 14.63 35.34 -12.70
C ALA A 311 14.81 33.96 -13.35
N PHE A 312 15.38 33.93 -14.55
CA PHE A 312 15.81 32.69 -15.23
C PHE A 312 17.33 32.51 -15.12
N ASN A 313 17.81 31.33 -15.52
CA ASN A 313 19.23 30.98 -15.58
C ASN A 313 19.96 31.20 -14.24
N GLN A 314 19.25 30.96 -13.14
CA GLN A 314 19.83 30.99 -11.81
C GLN A 314 20.78 29.80 -11.64
N THR A 315 21.97 30.08 -11.13
CA THR A 315 22.89 29.08 -10.60
C THR A 315 22.78 29.04 -9.08
N VAL A 316 22.66 27.84 -8.52
CA VAL A 316 22.59 27.58 -7.08
C VAL A 316 23.69 26.58 -6.71
N ASN A 317 24.40 26.87 -5.63
CA ASN A 317 25.44 25.98 -5.11
C ASN A 317 24.87 25.25 -3.90
N TYR A 318 24.37 24.03 -4.10
CA TYR A 318 23.97 23.13 -3.03
C TYR A 318 25.19 22.47 -2.39
N ALA A 319 24.99 21.79 -1.26
CA ALA A 319 26.08 21.07 -0.57
C ALA A 319 26.63 19.93 -1.43
N GLU A 320 25.76 19.31 -2.22
CA GLU A 320 26.01 18.19 -3.12
C GLU A 320 26.65 18.63 -4.45
N GLY A 321 26.47 19.90 -4.82
CA GLY A 321 27.10 20.49 -6.00
C GLY A 321 26.31 21.66 -6.62
N THR A 322 26.86 22.20 -7.70
CA THR A 322 26.26 23.32 -8.43
C THR A 322 25.17 22.85 -9.38
N VAL A 323 24.01 23.50 -9.34
CA VAL A 323 22.91 23.34 -10.30
C VAL A 323 22.72 24.64 -11.06
N THR A 324 22.60 24.55 -12.38
CA THR A 324 22.50 25.71 -13.28
C THR A 324 21.18 25.71 -14.06
N GLY A 325 20.77 26.86 -14.58
CA GLY A 325 19.58 26.95 -15.44
C GLY A 325 18.25 26.94 -14.68
N LEU A 326 18.27 27.15 -13.36
CA LEU A 326 17.06 27.19 -12.55
C LEU A 326 16.26 28.48 -12.77
N THR A 327 14.96 28.42 -12.48
CA THR A 327 14.12 29.63 -12.38
C THR A 327 13.91 29.97 -10.91
N ARG A 328 14.15 31.24 -10.56
CA ARG A 328 13.95 31.80 -9.22
C ARG A 328 12.52 32.31 -9.06
N THR A 329 11.91 32.05 -7.92
CA THR A 329 10.59 32.56 -7.51
C THR A 329 10.60 33.03 -6.06
N ASN A 330 9.54 33.72 -5.64
CA ASN A 330 9.26 34.04 -4.23
C ASN A 330 8.14 33.17 -3.63
N VAL A 331 7.74 32.09 -4.30
CA VAL A 331 6.79 31.11 -3.73
C VAL A 331 7.52 30.35 -2.64
N CYS A 332 6.91 30.16 -1.48
CA CYS A 332 7.52 29.37 -0.40
C CYS A 332 7.50 27.87 -0.73
N ALA A 333 8.43 27.12 -0.13
CA ALA A 333 8.50 25.67 -0.18
C ALA A 333 9.29 25.16 1.03
N GLU A 334 9.01 23.92 1.45
CA GLU A 334 9.66 23.25 2.58
C GLU A 334 10.08 21.82 2.23
N PRO A 335 10.94 21.13 3.02
CA PRO A 335 11.35 19.77 2.71
C PRO A 335 10.16 18.83 2.45
N GLY A 336 10.24 18.05 1.36
CA GLY A 336 9.16 17.18 0.85
C GLY A 336 8.31 17.81 -0.27
N ASP A 337 8.37 19.14 -0.45
CA ASP A 337 7.81 19.82 -1.63
C ASP A 337 8.65 19.63 -2.89
N SER A 338 9.88 19.15 -2.73
CA SER A 338 10.81 18.77 -3.80
C SER A 338 10.15 17.92 -4.87
N GLY A 339 10.43 18.23 -6.13
CA GLY A 339 9.80 17.61 -7.29
C GLY A 339 8.45 18.20 -7.69
N GLY A 340 7.73 18.79 -6.73
CA GLY A 340 6.36 19.28 -6.91
C GLY A 340 6.21 20.34 -8.00
N SER A 341 5.02 20.38 -8.60
CA SER A 341 4.68 21.20 -9.77
C SER A 341 4.83 22.69 -9.52
N PHE A 342 5.39 23.42 -10.48
CA PHE A 342 5.21 24.86 -10.67
C PHE A 342 4.39 25.12 -11.94
N ILE A 343 3.33 25.91 -11.84
CA ILE A 343 2.37 26.16 -12.93
C ILE A 343 1.93 27.63 -13.00
N THR A 344 1.77 28.16 -14.21
CA THR A 344 1.24 29.51 -14.48
C THR A 344 0.04 29.39 -15.40
N GLY A 345 -1.14 29.84 -14.98
CA GLY A 345 -2.36 29.56 -15.73
C GLY A 345 -2.57 28.04 -15.83
N ASN A 346 -2.64 27.50 -17.04
CA ASN A 346 -2.67 26.06 -17.31
C ASN A 346 -1.35 25.58 -17.95
N SER A 347 -0.26 26.32 -17.77
CA SER A 347 1.02 26.02 -18.38
C SER A 347 2.03 25.51 -17.36
N ALA A 348 2.48 24.27 -17.51
CA ALA A 348 3.52 23.65 -16.71
C ALA A 348 4.83 24.43 -16.85
N GLN A 349 5.44 24.81 -15.72
CA GLN A 349 6.68 25.58 -15.68
C GLN A 349 7.89 24.74 -15.28
N GLY A 350 7.75 23.86 -14.28
CA GLY A 350 8.87 23.04 -13.81
C GLY A 350 8.64 22.33 -12.48
N MET A 351 9.70 21.72 -11.97
CA MET A 351 9.69 20.92 -10.74
C MET A 351 10.50 21.61 -9.64
N THR A 352 9.96 21.65 -8.43
CA THR A 352 10.60 22.26 -7.26
C THR A 352 11.98 21.63 -7.01
N SER A 353 13.03 22.45 -7.00
CA SER A 353 14.41 21.99 -6.74
C SER A 353 14.81 22.21 -5.28
N GLY A 354 14.62 23.43 -4.78
CA GLY A 354 15.03 23.79 -3.44
C GLY A 354 14.96 25.28 -3.21
N GLY A 355 15.32 25.75 -2.02
CA GLY A 355 15.16 27.15 -1.68
C GLY A 355 15.73 27.51 -0.32
N SER A 356 15.37 28.71 0.14
CA SER A 356 15.68 29.22 1.47
C SER A 356 14.46 29.94 2.05
N GLY A 357 14.36 29.99 3.38
CA GLY A 357 13.18 30.49 4.07
C GLY A 357 12.18 29.38 4.39
N ASN A 358 10.91 29.73 4.58
CA ASN A 358 9.81 28.80 4.86
C ASN A 358 8.46 29.46 4.52
N CYS A 359 7.35 28.73 4.67
CA CYS A 359 6.02 29.27 4.35
C CYS A 359 5.44 30.23 5.40
N SER A 360 6.09 30.38 6.56
CA SER A 360 5.70 31.36 7.59
C SER A 360 6.37 32.74 7.43
N SER A 361 7.63 32.80 7.03
CA SER A 361 8.38 34.05 6.86
C SER A 361 8.71 34.39 5.40
N GLY A 362 8.25 33.56 4.46
CA GLY A 362 8.60 33.67 3.06
C GLY A 362 10.02 33.18 2.76
N GLY A 363 10.41 33.29 1.49
CA GLY A 363 11.66 32.69 1.04
C GLY A 363 11.95 32.93 -0.44
N THR A 364 13.01 32.27 -0.91
CA THR A 364 13.31 32.14 -2.33
C THR A 364 13.31 30.67 -2.68
N THR A 365 12.51 30.29 -3.67
CA THR A 365 12.45 28.91 -4.17
C THR A 365 12.86 28.87 -5.63
N TYR A 366 13.59 27.82 -5.98
CA TYR A 366 14.07 27.55 -7.32
C TYR A 366 13.39 26.31 -7.88
N PHE A 367 13.10 26.32 -9.17
CA PHE A 367 12.59 25.15 -9.87
C PHE A 367 13.39 24.87 -11.15
N GLN A 368 13.49 23.60 -11.49
CA GLN A 368 14.05 23.12 -12.75
C GLN A 368 12.99 23.26 -13.85
N PRO A 369 13.23 24.04 -14.92
CA PRO A 369 12.26 24.21 -15.99
C PRO A 369 11.87 22.87 -16.65
N ILE A 370 10.58 22.70 -16.94
CA ILE A 370 10.04 21.44 -17.48
C ILE A 370 10.52 21.16 -18.90
N GLY A 371 10.62 22.19 -19.77
CA GLY A 371 10.99 22.04 -21.18
C GLY A 371 12.29 21.26 -21.39
N PRO A 372 13.42 21.66 -20.76
CA PRO A 372 14.65 20.88 -20.80
C PRO A 372 14.49 19.44 -20.32
N ALA A 373 13.68 19.17 -19.30
CA ALA A 373 13.45 17.83 -18.79
C ALA A 373 12.70 16.95 -19.81
N LEU A 374 11.66 17.50 -20.44
CA LEU A 374 10.93 16.80 -21.50
C LEU A 374 11.84 16.47 -22.69
N SER A 375 12.57 17.46 -23.18
CA SER A 375 13.45 17.31 -24.36
C SER A 375 14.61 16.34 -24.12
N ALA A 376 15.14 16.26 -22.90
CA ALA A 376 16.30 15.42 -22.60
C ALA A 376 16.02 13.92 -22.76
N TRP A 377 14.78 13.49 -22.51
CA TRP A 377 14.40 12.08 -22.52
C TRP A 377 13.24 11.76 -23.48
N GLY A 378 12.87 12.72 -24.35
CA GLY A 378 11.79 12.54 -25.31
C GLY A 378 10.43 12.31 -24.64
N LEU A 379 10.17 13.01 -23.53
CA LEU A 379 8.91 12.90 -22.81
C LEU A 379 7.85 13.81 -23.41
N THR A 380 6.62 13.33 -23.44
CA THR A 380 5.44 14.10 -23.81
C THR A 380 4.64 14.41 -22.55
N LEU A 381 4.32 15.68 -22.32
CA LEU A 381 3.46 16.11 -21.21
C LEU A 381 2.05 15.59 -21.45
N VAL A 382 1.41 15.07 -20.39
CA VAL A 382 -0.02 14.74 -20.42
C VAL A 382 -0.79 16.04 -20.27
N THR A 383 -1.68 16.33 -21.21
CA THR A 383 -2.42 17.59 -21.28
C THR A 383 -3.88 17.37 -21.69
N THR A 384 -4.74 18.29 -21.28
CA THR A 384 -6.16 18.40 -21.69
C THR A 384 -6.36 18.64 -23.18
#